data_AF-A0A101IPQ3-F1
#
_entry.id   AF-A0A101IPQ3-F1
#
_cell.length_a   1.000
_cell.length_b   1.000
_cell.length_c   1.000
_cell.angle_alpha   90.00
_cell.angle_beta   90.00
_cell.angle_gamma   90.00
#
_symmetry.space_group_name_H-M   'P 1'
#
loop_
_entity.id
_entity.type
_entity.pdbx_description
1 polymer ?
#
loop_
_entity_poly.entity_id
_entity_poly.type
_entity_poly.pdbx_seq_one_letter_code
_entity_poly.pdbx_strand_id
1 'polypeptide(L)'
;MYQIEIKGFAEFSRNLERAGGELEKKLNVAINKSISEISRNAKLKTPVRSGNLVKGYRTKYGNLEGVLANIVIYAPYVEYGTKRFSGRFYLKKGIELSMGKIESHFSKALDDVVVRISQL
;
A
#
# COMPACT_ATOMS: atom_id res chain seq x y z
N MET A 1 7.07 -34.84 41.43
CA MET A 1 7.15 -33.53 40.76
C MET A 1 7.34 -33.83 39.28
N TYR A 2 6.37 -33.51 38.42
CA TYR A 2 6.48 -33.81 36.99
C TYR A 2 7.14 -32.64 36.28
N GLN A 3 8.21 -32.91 35.54
CA GLN A 3 8.93 -31.95 34.71
C GLN A 3 8.48 -32.15 33.26
N ILE A 4 7.67 -31.22 32.75
CA ILE A 4 7.24 -31.21 31.35
C ILE A 4 8.27 -30.40 30.57
N GLU A 5 9.03 -31.07 29.72
CA GLU A 5 10.02 -30.43 28.85
C GLU A 5 9.41 -30.25 27.45
N ILE A 6 9.02 -29.01 27.11
CA ILE A 6 8.49 -28.68 25.78
C ILE A 6 9.68 -28.59 24.81
N LYS A 7 9.93 -29.69 24.10
CA LYS A 7 10.90 -29.71 23.00
C LYS A 7 10.38 -28.88 21.83
N GLY A 8 11.25 -28.07 21.22
CA GLY A 8 10.89 -27.26 20.04
C GLY A 8 10.38 -25.84 20.34
N PHE A 9 10.19 -25.43 21.60
CA PHE A 9 9.74 -24.06 21.91
C PHE A 9 10.73 -22.97 21.43
N ALA A 10 12.04 -23.23 21.56
CA ALA A 10 13.07 -22.32 21.05
C ALA A 10 13.12 -22.27 19.51
N GLU A 11 12.72 -23.33 18.83
CA GLU A 11 12.60 -23.37 17.37
C GLU A 11 11.34 -22.64 16.91
N PHE A 12 10.22 -22.88 17.58
CA PHE A 12 8.97 -22.16 17.40
C PHE A 12 9.13 -20.65 17.58
N SER A 13 9.78 -20.21 18.66
CA SER A 13 10.04 -18.78 18.92
C SER A 13 10.86 -18.12 17.80
N ARG A 14 11.94 -18.77 17.35
CA ARG A 14 12.76 -18.28 16.23
C ARG A 14 11.99 -18.24 14.91
N ASN A 15 11.12 -19.21 14.67
CA ASN A 15 10.29 -19.23 13.46
C ASN A 15 9.22 -18.14 13.50
N LEU A 16 8.66 -17.84 14.67
CA LEU A 16 7.70 -16.74 14.85
C LEU A 16 8.35 -15.37 14.62
N GLU A 17 9.55 -15.14 15.14
CA GLU A 17 10.31 -13.91 14.89
C GLU A 17 10.64 -13.72 13.40
N ARG A 18 11.07 -14.80 12.73
CA ARG A 18 11.31 -14.79 11.28
C ARG A 18 10.05 -14.49 10.49
N ALA A 19 8.93 -15.10 10.86
CA ALA A 19 7.63 -14.84 10.23
C ALA A 19 7.22 -13.36 10.38
N GLY A 20 7.45 -12.74 11.53
CA GLY A 20 7.23 -11.32 11.75
C GLY A 20 8.05 -10.43 10.81
N GLY A 21 9.36 -10.69 10.71
CA GLY A 21 10.24 -9.94 9.80
C GLY A 21 9.94 -10.17 8.31
N GLU A 22 9.49 -11.37 7.92
CA GLU A 22 9.03 -11.64 6.56
C GLU A 22 7.69 -10.96 6.25
N LEU A 23 6.76 -10.95 7.21
CA LEU A 23 5.48 -10.27 7.09
C LEU A 23 5.69 -8.77 6.85
N GLU A 24 6.54 -8.12 7.64
CA GLU A 24 6.87 -6.70 7.46
C GLU A 24 7.40 -6.42 6.03
N LYS A 25 8.29 -7.26 5.51
CA LYS A 25 8.80 -7.14 4.13
C LYS A 25 7.69 -7.29 3.10
N LYS A 26 6.81 -8.29 3.27
CA LYS A 26 5.70 -8.56 2.34
C LYS A 26 4.67 -7.43 2.36
N LEU A 27 4.35 -6.89 3.53
CA LEU A 27 3.47 -5.73 3.69
C LEU A 27 4.06 -4.49 3.03
N ASN A 28 5.35 -4.21 3.22
CA ASN A 28 6.02 -3.12 2.51
C ASN A 28 5.94 -3.25 0.99
N VAL A 29 6.09 -4.47 0.45
CA VAL A 29 5.89 -4.74 -0.98
C VAL A 29 4.44 -4.50 -1.41
N ALA A 30 3.46 -4.93 -0.61
CA ALA A 30 2.04 -4.71 -0.89
C ALA A 30 1.68 -3.21 -0.90
N ILE A 31 2.22 -2.43 0.04
CA ILE A 31 2.05 -0.97 0.10
C ILE A 31 2.64 -0.31 -1.15
N ASN A 32 3.88 -0.67 -1.53
CA ASN A 32 4.54 -0.09 -2.70
C ASN A 32 3.75 -0.35 -3.99
N LYS A 33 3.25 -1.59 -4.15
CA LYS A 33 2.39 -1.96 -5.30
C LYS A 33 1.08 -1.19 -5.29
N SER A 34 0.44 -1.08 -4.13
CA SER A 34 -0.82 -0.36 -3.94
C SER A 34 -0.71 1.12 -4.32
N ILE A 35 0.31 1.81 -3.81
CA ILE A 35 0.57 3.22 -4.13
C ILE A 35 0.90 3.41 -5.60
N SER A 36 1.66 2.49 -6.20
CA SER A 36 1.96 2.51 -7.64
C SER A 36 0.68 2.38 -8.49
N GLU A 37 -0.22 1.49 -8.09
CA GLU A 37 -1.52 1.28 -8.75
C GLU A 37 -2.40 2.53 -8.65
N ILE A 38 -2.53 3.11 -7.45
CA ILE A 38 -3.28 4.36 -7.23
C ILE A 38 -2.68 5.48 -8.09
N SER A 39 -1.35 5.65 -8.08
CA SER A 39 -0.65 6.69 -8.85
C SER A 39 -0.91 6.53 -10.34
N ARG A 40 -0.83 5.31 -10.86
CA ARG A 40 -1.13 4.99 -12.26
C ARG A 40 -2.58 5.35 -12.61
N ASN A 41 -3.55 4.91 -11.82
CA ASN A 41 -4.96 5.14 -12.09
C ASN A 41 -5.34 6.63 -11.95
N ALA A 42 -4.78 7.34 -10.96
CA ALA A 42 -4.97 8.78 -10.80
C ALA A 42 -4.40 9.56 -12.01
N LYS A 43 -3.21 9.19 -12.49
CA LYS A 43 -2.61 9.78 -13.71
C LYS A 43 -3.47 9.55 -14.94
N LEU A 44 -4.00 8.34 -15.13
CA LEU A 44 -4.89 8.03 -16.25
C LEU A 44 -6.20 8.83 -16.23
N LYS A 45 -6.71 9.17 -15.04
CA LYS A 45 -7.92 10.00 -14.89
C LYS A 45 -7.65 11.50 -14.98
N THR A 46 -6.41 11.92 -14.80
CA THR A 46 -6.03 13.34 -14.84
C THR A 46 -5.80 13.78 -16.29
N PRO A 47 -6.55 14.77 -16.81
CA PRO A 47 -6.43 15.19 -18.20
C PRO A 47 -5.09 15.86 -18.48
N VAL A 48 -4.53 15.58 -19.65
CA VAL A 48 -3.26 16.14 -20.12
C VAL A 48 -3.57 17.37 -20.97
N ARG A 49 -3.69 18.55 -20.33
CA ARG A 49 -3.76 19.82 -21.07
C ARG A 49 -2.36 20.40 -21.33
N SER A 50 -1.62 20.69 -20.26
CA SER A 50 -0.17 21.00 -20.28
C SER A 50 0.68 19.85 -19.72
N GLY A 51 0.03 18.83 -19.14
CA GLY A 51 0.69 17.71 -18.46
C GLY A 51 1.27 18.03 -17.08
N ASN A 52 1.28 19.30 -16.63
CA ASN A 52 1.86 19.67 -15.34
C ASN A 52 1.22 18.93 -14.15
N LEU A 53 -0.11 18.86 -14.11
CA LEU A 53 -0.84 18.17 -13.03
C LEU A 53 -0.54 16.66 -13.00
N VAL A 54 -0.47 16.02 -14.18
CA VAL A 54 -0.14 14.59 -14.31
C VAL A 54 1.31 14.32 -13.90
N LYS A 55 2.24 15.19 -14.30
CA LYS A 55 3.65 15.11 -13.94
C LYS A 55 3.91 15.46 -12.47
N GLY A 56 2.98 16.11 -11.79
CA GLY A 56 3.10 16.56 -10.40
C GLY A 56 2.94 15.47 -9.33
N TYR A 57 2.44 14.29 -9.69
CA TYR A 57 2.34 13.18 -8.74
C TYR A 57 3.72 12.72 -8.25
N ARG A 58 3.88 12.58 -6.93
CA ARG A 58 5.09 12.13 -6.24
C ARG A 58 4.71 11.07 -5.21
N THR A 59 5.56 10.05 -5.11
CA THR A 59 5.43 8.96 -4.15
C THR A 59 6.60 8.98 -3.19
N LYS A 60 6.33 8.79 -1.89
CA LYS A 60 7.33 8.54 -0.86
C LYS A 60 6.97 7.22 -0.19
N TYR A 61 7.97 6.38 0.05
CA TYR A 61 7.81 5.10 0.74
C TYR A 61 8.53 5.18 2.07
N GLY A 62 7.87 4.71 3.13
CA GLY A 62 8.39 4.57 4.48
C GLY A 62 8.22 3.13 4.95
N ASN A 63 8.58 2.86 6.20
CA ASN A 63 8.30 1.55 6.77
C ASN A 63 6.81 1.42 7.07
N LEU A 64 6.16 0.42 6.49
CA LEU A 64 4.72 0.17 6.58
C LEU A 64 3.86 1.37 6.18
N GLU A 65 4.41 2.26 5.36
CA GLU A 65 3.75 3.49 4.93
C GLU A 65 4.10 3.82 3.48
N GLY A 66 3.12 4.35 2.75
CA GLY A 66 3.34 4.94 1.44
C GLY A 66 2.49 6.18 1.26
N VAL A 67 3.10 7.26 0.81
CA VAL A 67 2.45 8.55 0.59
C VAL A 67 2.44 8.87 -0.90
N LEU A 68 1.26 9.20 -1.42
CA LEU A 68 1.07 9.73 -2.77
C LEU A 68 0.53 11.15 -2.67
N ALA A 69 1.25 12.11 -3.23
CA ALA A 69 0.87 13.52 -3.22
C ALA A 69 1.02 14.13 -4.62
N ASN A 70 0.41 15.29 -4.84
CA ASN A 70 0.67 16.11 -6.01
C ASN A 70 1.33 17.43 -5.58
N ILE A 71 2.51 17.72 -6.11
CA ILE A 71 3.31 18.89 -5.69
C ILE A 71 2.86 20.20 -6.33
N VAL A 72 1.92 20.14 -7.27
CA VAL A 72 1.44 21.32 -7.98
C VAL A 72 0.55 22.13 -7.03
N ILE A 73 0.88 23.42 -6.86
CA ILE A 73 0.20 24.34 -5.92
C ILE A 73 -1.31 24.33 -6.10
N TYR A 74 -1.79 24.29 -7.35
CA TYR A 74 -3.22 24.33 -7.64
C TYR A 74 -3.92 22.95 -7.61
N ALA A 75 -3.20 21.86 -7.34
CA ALA A 75 -3.76 20.51 -7.34
C ALA A 75 -4.89 20.32 -6.31
N PRO A 76 -4.82 20.84 -5.06
CA PRO A 76 -5.92 20.71 -4.11
C PRO A 76 -7.21 21.36 -4.60
N TYR A 77 -7.12 22.53 -5.25
CA TYR A 77 -8.28 23.22 -5.82
C TYR A 77 -8.93 22.41 -6.95
N VAL A 78 -8.12 21.73 -7.77
CA VAL A 78 -8.64 20.86 -8.83
C VAL A 78 -9.27 19.59 -8.27
N GLU A 79 -8.68 19.01 -7.23
CA GLU A 79 -9.16 17.78 -6.60
C GLU A 79 -10.49 18.02 -5.89
N TYR A 80 -10.53 18.99 -4.98
CA TYR A 80 -11.66 19.23 -4.08
C TYR A 80 -12.63 20.31 -4.56
N GLY A 81 -12.20 21.14 -5.52
CA GLY A 81 -12.99 22.26 -6.02
C GLY A 81 -12.76 23.54 -5.24
N THR A 82 -13.47 24.57 -5.65
CA THR A 82 -13.50 25.89 -4.99
C THR A 82 -14.94 26.42 -5.02
N LYS A 83 -15.19 27.61 -4.46
CA LYS A 83 -16.48 28.31 -4.61
C LYS A 83 -16.93 28.47 -6.07
N ARG A 84 -15.99 28.46 -7.03
CA ARG A 84 -16.26 28.71 -8.46
C ARG A 84 -16.48 27.45 -9.28
N PHE A 85 -16.07 26.27 -8.81
CA PHE A 85 -16.21 25.02 -9.57
C PHE A 85 -16.12 23.80 -8.66
N SER A 86 -16.79 22.71 -9.04
CA SER A 86 -16.78 21.44 -8.32
C SER A 86 -15.45 20.68 -8.46
N GLY A 87 -15.06 19.94 -7.43
CA GLY A 87 -13.90 19.06 -7.46
C GLY A 87 -13.95 18.03 -8.59
N ARG A 88 -12.80 17.74 -9.18
CA ARG A 88 -12.67 16.73 -10.24
C ARG A 88 -12.32 15.35 -9.70
N PHE A 89 -11.80 15.29 -8.48
CA PHE A 89 -11.59 14.07 -7.70
C PHE A 89 -10.73 13.02 -8.43
N TYR A 90 -9.63 13.42 -9.07
CA TYR A 90 -8.82 12.49 -9.87
C TYR A 90 -8.05 11.50 -8.99
N LEU A 91 -7.51 11.96 -7.86
CA LEU A 91 -6.84 11.09 -6.90
C LEU A 91 -7.86 10.14 -6.25
N LYS A 92 -9.02 10.65 -5.83
CA LYS A 92 -10.11 9.82 -5.28
C LYS A 92 -10.53 8.72 -6.27
N LYS A 93 -10.76 9.06 -7.54
CA LYS A 93 -11.09 8.07 -8.58
C LYS A 93 -9.96 7.04 -8.77
N GLY A 94 -8.71 7.48 -8.69
CA GLY A 94 -7.55 6.59 -8.70
C GLY A 94 -7.56 5.57 -7.57
N ILE A 95 -7.92 6.01 -6.35
CA ILE A 95 -8.06 5.14 -5.17
C ILE A 95 -9.20 4.14 -5.37
N GLU A 96 -10.39 4.62 -5.75
CA GLU A 96 -11.58 3.78 -5.95
C GLU A 96 -11.33 2.67 -6.97
N LEU A 97 -10.69 2.99 -8.10
CA LEU A 97 -10.34 2.01 -9.14
C LEU A 97 -9.26 1.02 -8.73
N SER A 98 -8.47 1.34 -7.70
CA SER A 98 -7.37 0.50 -7.25
C SER A 98 -7.80 -0.46 -6.13
N MET A 99 -8.96 -0.25 -5.50
CA MET A 99 -9.34 -0.92 -4.26
C MET A 99 -9.24 -2.44 -4.32
N GLY A 100 -9.83 -3.08 -5.34
CA GLY A 100 -9.78 -4.54 -5.47
C GLY A 100 -8.35 -5.08 -5.67
N LYS A 101 -7.45 -4.31 -6.30
CA LYS A 101 -6.04 -4.70 -6.42
C LYS A 101 -5.26 -4.49 -5.13
N ILE A 102 -5.56 -3.42 -4.39
CA ILE A 102 -4.98 -3.16 -3.07
C ILE A 102 -5.30 -4.34 -2.15
N GLU A 103 -6.59 -4.69 -2.05
CA GLU A 103 -7.04 -5.86 -1.29
C GLU A 103 -6.28 -7.12 -1.71
N SER A 104 -6.20 -7.40 -3.02
CA SER A 104 -5.45 -8.54 -3.53
C SER A 104 -3.96 -8.52 -3.16
N HIS A 105 -3.31 -7.35 -3.12
CA HIS A 105 -1.90 -7.25 -2.72
C HIS A 105 -1.70 -7.58 -1.24
N PHE A 106 -2.59 -7.12 -0.37
CA PHE A 106 -2.52 -7.39 1.07
C PHE A 106 -2.91 -8.82 1.41
N SER A 107 -3.97 -9.36 0.81
CA SER A 107 -4.35 -10.77 1.00
C SER A 107 -3.21 -11.70 0.61
N LYS A 108 -2.60 -11.49 -0.57
CA LYS A 108 -1.44 -12.29 -1.00
C LYS A 108 -0.24 -12.18 -0.04
N ALA A 109 0.00 -10.99 0.51
CA ALA A 109 1.09 -10.80 1.46
C ALA A 109 0.85 -11.58 2.77
N LEU A 110 -0.39 -11.67 3.24
CA LEU A 110 -0.77 -12.43 4.42
C LEU A 110 -0.77 -13.94 4.14
N ASP A 111 -1.39 -14.38 3.03
CA ASP A 111 -1.49 -15.78 2.65
C ASP A 111 -0.10 -16.42 2.49
N ASP A 112 0.84 -15.70 1.86
CA ASP A 112 2.23 -16.14 1.71
C ASP A 112 2.90 -16.46 3.07
N VAL A 113 2.59 -15.67 4.11
CA VAL A 113 3.16 -15.85 5.45
C VAL A 113 2.44 -16.97 6.20
N VAL A 114 1.12 -17.02 6.11
CA VAL A 114 0.30 -18.06 6.78
C VAL A 114 0.62 -19.44 6.25
N VAL A 115 0.73 -19.61 4.92
CA VAL A 115 1.11 -20.89 4.30
C VAL A 115 2.48 -21.34 4.81
N ARG A 116 3.41 -20.42 4.98
CA ARG A 116 4.76 -20.74 5.44
C ARG A 116 4.82 -21.14 6.90
N ILE A 117 4.02 -20.50 7.77
CA ILE A 117 3.85 -20.92 9.16
C ILE A 117 3.20 -22.31 9.24
N SER A 118 2.24 -22.58 8.34
CA SER A 118 1.47 -23.83 8.34
C SER A 118 2.24 -25.04 7.79
N GLN A 119 3.38 -24.81 7.13
CA GLN A 119 4.29 -25.85 6.63
C GLN A 119 5.42 -26.19 7.61
N LEU A 120 5.42 -25.58 8.80
CA LEU A 120 6.38 -25.80 9.89
C LEU A 120 5.72 -26.58 11.04
#